data_AF-A0A7C1DPS8-F1
#
_entry.id   AF-A0A7C1DPS8-F1
#
_cell.length_a   1.000
_cell.length_b   1.000
_cell.length_c   1.000
_cell.angle_alpha   90.00
_cell.angle_beta   90.00
_cell.angle_gamma   90.00
#
_symmetry.space_group_name_H-M   'P 1'
#
loop_
_entity.id
_entity.type
_entity.pdbx_description
1 polymer ?
#
loop_
_entity_poly.entity_id
_entity_poly.type
_entity_poly.pdbx_seq_one_letter_code
_entity_poly.pdbx_strand_id
1 'polypeptide(L)'
;MKRIALIIALSCLLAGPAFAEPGEETGVIPEMRECMDAHVSQEAYSKVITKYCGEGIVCQAMGLLLIKNPYVIKTEKENSTICYTVEGTVEETSSEIPGHTTQVYEACWENGRLVSLEFFGPKSPVREEVIPEMRECMRSHSTPSEYKAVLEKYCDSSIIRQAMGLLVIREPYVVKTERNGPVITYTVEGRTEGGATEISGEDIVQVYRASWRGGKLVSVQFLGPKAKLDNP
;
A
#
# COMPACT_ATOMS: atom_id res chain seq x y z
N MET A 1 -40.68 69.80 23.48
CA MET A 1 -39.94 69.99 22.21
C MET A 1 -38.96 68.82 22.03
N LYS A 2 -39.02 68.13 20.87
CA LYS A 2 -38.00 67.29 20.18
C LYS A 2 -37.31 66.17 21.03
N ARG A 3 -37.64 64.88 20.77
CA ARG A 3 -36.86 63.86 20.00
C ARG A 3 -35.38 63.78 20.44
N ILE A 4 -34.79 62.63 20.76
CA ILE A 4 -34.30 61.58 19.84
C ILE A 4 -33.83 60.36 20.66
N ALA A 5 -34.01 59.17 20.07
CA ALA A 5 -33.65 57.83 20.54
C ALA A 5 -32.15 57.56 20.75
N LEU A 6 -31.82 56.55 21.55
CA LEU A 6 -30.75 55.60 21.20
C LEU A 6 -31.01 54.24 21.87
N ILE A 7 -31.20 53.23 21.01
CA ILE A 7 -31.19 51.80 21.33
C ILE A 7 -29.71 51.38 21.35
N ILE A 8 -29.23 50.78 22.43
CA ILE A 8 -28.01 49.97 22.42
C ILE A 8 -28.38 48.58 22.92
N ALA A 9 -28.45 47.65 21.98
CA ALA A 9 -28.49 46.23 22.23
C ALA A 9 -27.13 45.80 22.80
N LEU A 10 -27.13 45.28 24.04
CA LEU A 10 -25.99 44.61 24.63
C LEU A 10 -26.37 43.14 24.85
N SER A 11 -26.40 42.39 23.76
CA SER A 11 -26.50 40.94 23.73
C SER A 11 -25.14 40.35 24.08
N CYS A 12 -24.89 40.11 25.37
CA CYS A 12 -23.80 39.27 25.85
C CYS A 12 -24.38 38.16 26.73
N LEU A 13 -23.77 36.98 26.63
CA LEU A 13 -23.87 35.81 27.51
C LEU A 13 -24.99 34.82 27.18
N LEU A 14 -24.80 34.06 26.11
CA LEU A 14 -25.01 32.62 26.14
C LEU A 14 -23.81 31.94 25.47
N ALA A 15 -22.66 31.95 26.16
CA ALA A 15 -21.61 30.98 25.90
C ALA A 15 -22.12 29.65 26.45
N GLY A 16 -22.80 28.88 25.60
CA GLY A 16 -23.05 27.47 25.87
C GLY A 16 -21.71 26.74 25.94
N PRO A 17 -21.56 25.72 26.80
CA PRO A 17 -20.39 24.87 26.74
C PRO A 17 -20.42 24.16 25.39
N ALA A 18 -19.50 24.54 24.50
CA ALA A 18 -19.20 23.75 23.32
C ALA A 18 -18.68 22.41 23.85
N PHE A 19 -19.54 21.40 23.82
CA PHE A 19 -19.12 20.02 23.88
C PHE A 19 -18.16 19.84 22.70
N ALA A 20 -16.86 19.83 23.00
CA ALA A 20 -15.86 19.39 22.05
C ALA A 20 -16.14 17.90 21.79
N GLU A 21 -16.76 17.61 20.65
CA GLU A 21 -16.83 16.25 20.16
C GLU A 21 -15.39 15.76 19.90
N PRO A 22 -14.99 14.59 20.41
CA PRO A 22 -13.69 14.02 20.14
C PRO A 22 -13.74 13.42 18.72
N GLY A 23 -13.27 14.15 17.71
CA GLY A 23 -13.26 13.64 16.34
C GLY A 23 -12.48 14.41 15.28
N GLU A 24 -11.75 15.47 15.65
CA GLU A 24 -11.07 16.35 14.68
C GLU A 24 -9.60 15.99 14.42
N GLU A 25 -9.24 14.69 14.47
CA GLU A 25 -7.82 14.28 14.43
C GLU A 25 -7.28 13.88 13.04
N THR A 26 -8.06 13.88 11.96
CA THR A 26 -7.53 13.44 10.64
C THR A 26 -7.75 14.39 9.47
N GLY A 27 -8.38 15.55 9.64
CA GLY A 27 -8.64 16.49 8.54
C GLY A 27 -9.53 15.93 7.41
N VAL A 28 -10.18 14.79 7.64
CA VAL A 28 -11.11 14.11 6.73
C VAL A 28 -12.54 14.51 7.10
N ILE A 29 -13.32 14.96 6.12
CA ILE A 29 -14.72 15.35 6.32
C ILE A 29 -15.61 14.16 6.75
N PRO A 30 -16.70 14.39 7.50
CA PRO A 30 -17.59 13.32 7.97
C PRO A 30 -18.12 12.42 6.85
N GLU A 31 -18.49 13.00 5.72
CA GLU A 31 -19.04 12.28 4.56
C GLU A 31 -18.04 11.29 3.98
N MET A 32 -16.77 11.71 3.89
CA MET A 32 -15.69 10.84 3.41
C MET A 32 -15.40 9.71 4.39
N ARG A 33 -15.45 9.99 5.70
CA ARG A 33 -15.31 8.95 6.72
C ARG A 33 -16.44 7.93 6.64
N GLU A 34 -17.69 8.39 6.50
CA GLU A 34 -18.84 7.50 6.34
C GLU A 34 -18.68 6.59 5.11
N CYS A 35 -18.22 7.13 3.98
CA CYS A 35 -17.91 6.33 2.79
C CYS A 35 -16.83 5.26 3.06
N MET A 36 -15.74 5.63 3.74
CA MET A 36 -14.66 4.70 4.08
C MET A 36 -15.12 3.57 5.00
N ASP A 37 -15.91 3.89 6.02
CA ASP A 37 -16.43 2.91 6.99
C ASP A 37 -17.48 1.97 6.36
N ALA A 38 -18.14 2.40 5.28
CA ALA A 38 -19.17 1.62 4.60
C ALA A 38 -18.64 0.46 3.75
N HIS A 39 -17.32 0.34 3.55
CA HIS A 39 -16.70 -0.77 2.80
C HIS A 39 -16.78 -2.15 3.50
N VAL A 40 -17.52 -2.26 4.61
CA VAL A 40 -17.82 -3.54 5.28
C VAL A 40 -18.70 -4.48 4.45
N SER A 41 -19.51 -3.96 3.52
CA SER A 41 -20.31 -4.77 2.60
C SER A 41 -20.76 -3.94 1.39
N GLN A 42 -21.07 -4.61 0.28
CA GLN A 42 -21.52 -3.93 -0.95
C GLN A 42 -22.86 -3.21 -0.74
N GLU A 43 -23.73 -3.77 0.11
CA GLU A 43 -24.99 -3.15 0.48
C GLU A 43 -24.78 -1.88 1.33
N ALA A 44 -23.87 -1.95 2.32
CA ALA A 44 -23.56 -0.78 3.16
C ALA A 44 -22.94 0.33 2.32
N TYR A 45 -21.95 0.00 1.49
CA TYR A 45 -21.30 0.96 0.59
C TYR A 45 -22.30 1.58 -0.40
N SER A 46 -23.17 0.77 -1.01
CA SER A 46 -24.23 1.24 -1.92
C SER A 46 -25.17 2.25 -1.24
N LYS A 47 -25.61 1.96 0.00
CA LYS A 47 -26.49 2.85 0.76
C LYS A 47 -25.83 4.18 1.10
N VAL A 48 -24.53 4.21 1.32
CA VAL A 48 -23.81 5.44 1.66
C VAL A 48 -23.49 6.24 0.39
N ILE A 49 -22.94 5.59 -0.64
CA ILE A 49 -22.53 6.28 -1.87
C ILE A 49 -23.71 6.94 -2.58
N THR A 50 -24.90 6.32 -2.54
CA THR A 50 -26.13 6.89 -3.10
C THR A 50 -26.64 8.13 -2.38
N LYS A 51 -26.25 8.37 -1.12
CA LYS A 51 -26.57 9.63 -0.42
C LYS A 51 -25.80 10.82 -1.03
N TYR A 52 -24.58 10.57 -1.46
CA TYR A 52 -23.60 11.62 -1.78
C TYR A 52 -23.34 11.79 -3.28
N CYS A 53 -23.75 10.84 -4.13
CA CYS A 53 -23.40 10.80 -5.55
C CYS A 53 -24.60 10.94 -6.50
N GLY A 54 -24.36 11.43 -7.71
CA GLY A 54 -25.27 11.27 -8.84
C GLY A 54 -25.18 9.88 -9.49
N GLU A 55 -26.21 9.46 -10.23
CA GLU A 55 -26.34 8.09 -10.79
C GLU A 55 -25.11 7.62 -11.59
N GLY A 56 -24.45 8.52 -12.33
CA GLY A 56 -23.24 8.17 -13.10
C GLY A 56 -22.04 7.76 -12.24
N ILE A 57 -21.83 8.42 -11.10
CA ILE A 57 -20.75 8.11 -10.15
C ILE A 57 -21.10 6.85 -9.35
N VAL A 58 -22.39 6.62 -9.05
CA VAL A 58 -22.85 5.39 -8.39
C VAL A 58 -22.48 4.17 -9.23
N CYS A 59 -22.70 4.19 -10.55
CA CYS A 59 -22.31 3.09 -11.43
C CYS A 59 -20.80 2.81 -11.41
N GLN A 60 -19.97 3.86 -11.37
CA GLN A 60 -18.51 3.72 -11.27
C GLN A 60 -18.08 3.16 -9.91
N ALA A 61 -18.64 3.67 -8.82
CA ALA A 61 -18.33 3.23 -7.46
C ALA A 61 -18.77 1.78 -7.20
N MET A 62 -19.93 1.39 -7.73
CA MET A 62 -20.51 0.06 -7.54
C MET A 62 -19.89 -1.01 -8.44
N GLY A 63 -19.21 -0.61 -9.51
CA GLY A 63 -18.46 -1.51 -10.38
C GLY A 63 -17.17 -2.04 -9.75
N LEU A 64 -16.79 -1.56 -8.57
CA LEU A 64 -15.51 -1.86 -7.94
C LEU A 64 -15.63 -2.34 -6.49
N LEU A 65 -14.61 -3.09 -6.13
CA LEU A 65 -14.49 -4.03 -5.02
C LEU A 65 -14.54 -3.37 -3.65
N LEU A 66 -14.97 -4.12 -2.64
CA LEU A 66 -14.86 -3.69 -1.25
C LEU A 66 -13.39 -3.49 -0.87
N ILE A 67 -13.08 -2.30 -0.36
CA ILE A 67 -11.74 -1.92 0.06
C ILE A 67 -11.65 -2.11 1.57
N LYS A 68 -10.82 -3.04 2.02
CA LYS A 68 -10.50 -3.25 3.43
C LYS A 68 -9.56 -2.18 3.93
N ASN A 69 -9.88 -1.68 5.13
CA ASN A 69 -9.08 -0.71 5.87
C ASN A 69 -8.64 0.49 5.02
N PRO A 70 -9.57 1.19 4.33
CA PRO A 70 -9.22 2.35 3.53
C PRO A 70 -8.67 3.46 4.44
N TYR A 71 -7.61 4.11 4.01
CA TYR A 71 -7.02 5.24 4.72
C TYR A 71 -6.53 6.32 3.73
N VAL A 72 -6.66 7.58 4.14
CA VAL A 72 -6.25 8.72 3.33
C VAL A 72 -4.73 8.86 3.36
N ILE A 73 -4.11 8.87 2.18
CA ILE A 73 -2.65 9.09 2.00
C ILE A 73 -2.32 10.51 1.57
N LYS A 74 -3.28 11.23 0.98
CA LYS A 74 -3.11 12.60 0.51
C LYS A 74 -4.44 13.35 0.57
N THR A 75 -4.38 14.64 0.90
CA THR A 75 -5.52 15.54 0.86
C THR A 75 -5.12 16.81 0.13
N GLU A 76 -5.89 17.16 -0.89
CA GLU A 76 -5.73 18.37 -1.69
C GLU A 76 -6.99 19.22 -1.56
N LYS A 77 -6.82 20.52 -1.28
CA LYS A 77 -7.92 21.46 -1.17
C LYS A 77 -7.71 22.56 -2.21
N GLU A 78 -8.65 22.68 -3.13
CA GLU A 78 -8.64 23.72 -4.15
C GLU A 78 -10.04 24.32 -4.26
N ASN A 79 -10.16 25.63 -4.03
CA ASN A 79 -11.44 26.35 -4.00
C ASN A 79 -12.46 25.71 -3.04
N SER A 80 -13.62 25.29 -3.55
CA SER A 80 -14.70 24.59 -2.85
C SER A 80 -14.54 23.07 -2.83
N THR A 81 -13.47 22.54 -3.45
CA THR A 81 -13.25 21.11 -3.65
C THR A 81 -12.17 20.56 -2.72
N ILE A 82 -12.42 19.39 -2.15
CA ILE A 82 -11.47 18.62 -1.35
C ILE A 82 -11.32 17.24 -1.97
N CYS A 83 -10.12 16.92 -2.45
CA CYS A 83 -9.79 15.61 -3.00
C CYS A 83 -8.97 14.80 -1.99
N TYR A 84 -9.37 13.55 -1.78
CA TYR A 84 -8.67 12.58 -0.95
C TYR A 84 -8.11 11.48 -1.83
N THR A 85 -6.79 11.30 -1.82
CA THR A 85 -6.20 10.05 -2.31
C THR A 85 -6.25 9.03 -1.18
N VAL A 86 -6.87 7.89 -1.45
CA VAL A 86 -7.11 6.82 -0.49
C VAL A 86 -6.41 5.56 -0.95
N GLU A 87 -5.86 4.85 0.01
CA GLU A 87 -5.25 3.55 -0.18
C GLU A 87 -5.97 2.51 0.67
N GLY A 88 -6.15 1.31 0.14
CA GLY A 88 -6.69 0.19 0.90
C GLY A 88 -6.57 -1.12 0.14
N THR A 89 -6.93 -2.22 0.79
CA THR A 89 -6.69 -3.56 0.24
C THR A 89 -7.99 -4.15 -0.30
N VAL A 90 -7.99 -4.65 -1.53
CA VAL A 90 -9.16 -5.31 -2.10
C VAL A 90 -9.50 -6.59 -1.34
N GLU A 91 -10.75 -6.69 -0.90
CA GLU A 91 -11.33 -7.96 -0.50
C GLU A 91 -11.46 -8.87 -1.72
N GLU A 92 -11.06 -10.14 -1.59
CA GLU A 92 -11.25 -11.14 -2.63
C GLU A 92 -12.75 -11.21 -2.98
N THR A 93 -13.10 -10.75 -4.16
CA THR A 93 -14.41 -11.00 -4.75
C THR A 93 -14.22 -11.90 -5.97
N SER A 94 -15.32 -12.36 -6.54
CA SER A 94 -15.34 -13.14 -7.79
C SER A 94 -14.84 -12.38 -9.04
N SER A 95 -14.17 -11.22 -8.89
CA SER A 95 -13.65 -10.42 -10.01
C SER A 95 -12.25 -10.87 -10.44
N GLU A 96 -11.87 -10.52 -11.67
CA GLU A 96 -10.56 -10.79 -12.29
C GLU A 96 -9.37 -10.08 -11.58
N ILE A 97 -9.63 -9.23 -10.58
CA ILE A 97 -8.59 -8.55 -9.80
C ILE A 97 -8.13 -9.48 -8.67
N PRO A 98 -6.84 -9.82 -8.58
CA PRO A 98 -6.33 -10.65 -7.50
C PRO A 98 -6.66 -10.03 -6.14
N GLY A 99 -7.30 -10.81 -5.27
CA GLY A 99 -7.53 -10.44 -3.88
C GLY A 99 -6.23 -10.03 -3.18
N HIS A 100 -6.32 -9.21 -2.14
CA HIS A 100 -5.18 -8.69 -1.38
C HIS A 100 -4.25 -7.73 -2.11
N THR A 101 -4.65 -7.21 -3.27
CA THR A 101 -3.94 -6.10 -3.92
C THR A 101 -4.31 -4.77 -3.27
N THR A 102 -3.31 -3.94 -3.00
CA THR A 102 -3.52 -2.55 -2.58
C THR A 102 -4.02 -1.75 -3.78
N GLN A 103 -5.13 -1.05 -3.62
CA GLN A 103 -5.68 -0.12 -4.62
C GLN A 103 -5.49 1.31 -4.15
N VAL A 104 -5.36 2.21 -5.11
CA VAL A 104 -5.38 3.65 -4.86
C VAL A 104 -6.50 4.27 -5.65
N TYR A 105 -7.29 5.12 -5.00
CA TYR A 105 -8.33 5.90 -5.66
C TYR A 105 -8.32 7.33 -5.14
N GLU A 106 -8.87 8.24 -5.93
CA GLU A 106 -9.13 9.62 -5.55
C GLU A 106 -10.64 9.86 -5.46
N ALA A 107 -11.06 10.46 -4.36
CA ALA A 107 -12.43 10.90 -4.14
C ALA A 107 -12.46 12.41 -3.91
N CYS A 108 -13.05 13.15 -4.85
CA CYS A 108 -13.19 14.60 -4.76
C CYS A 108 -14.59 15.01 -4.33
N TRP A 109 -14.64 15.89 -3.34
CA TRP A 109 -15.84 16.35 -2.67
C TRP A 109 -16.02 17.84 -2.86
N GLU A 110 -17.22 18.27 -3.21
CA GLU A 110 -17.59 19.68 -3.28
C GLU A 110 -18.97 19.85 -2.63
N ASN A 111 -19.08 20.78 -1.68
CA ASN A 111 -20.33 21.10 -0.97
C ASN A 111 -21.05 19.85 -0.39
N GLY A 112 -20.28 18.91 0.17
CA GLY A 112 -20.80 17.66 0.76
C GLY A 112 -21.26 16.61 -0.26
N ARG A 113 -20.94 16.80 -1.55
CA ARG A 113 -21.23 15.84 -2.63
C ARG A 113 -19.95 15.26 -3.19
N LEU A 114 -19.96 13.97 -3.52
CA LEU A 114 -18.87 13.35 -4.27
C LEU A 114 -19.04 13.75 -5.74
N VAL A 115 -18.10 14.53 -6.26
CA VAL A 115 -18.14 15.09 -7.63
C VAL A 115 -17.22 14.36 -8.59
N SER A 116 -16.20 13.67 -8.09
CA SER A 116 -15.32 12.81 -8.88
C SER A 116 -14.88 11.61 -8.06
N LEU A 117 -14.78 10.45 -8.73
CA LEU A 117 -14.22 9.23 -8.20
C LEU A 117 -13.33 8.60 -9.29
N GLU A 118 -12.03 8.58 -9.07
CA GLU A 118 -11.06 8.01 -10.01
C GLU A 118 -10.29 6.87 -9.36
N PHE A 119 -10.20 5.74 -10.06
CA PHE A 119 -9.45 4.59 -9.60
C PHE A 119 -8.16 4.48 -10.40
N PHE A 120 -7.02 4.51 -9.71
CA PHE A 120 -5.70 4.39 -10.34
C PHE A 120 -5.28 2.93 -10.56
N GLY A 121 -6.13 1.97 -10.19
CA GLY A 121 -5.85 0.54 -10.26
C GLY A 121 -4.95 0.06 -9.11
N PRO A 122 -4.47 -1.20 -9.19
CA PRO A 122 -3.60 -1.73 -8.15
C PRO A 122 -2.37 -0.85 -8.06
N LYS A 123 -2.05 -0.40 -6.84
CA LYS A 123 -0.79 0.26 -6.54
C LYS A 123 0.28 -0.65 -7.10
N SER A 124 1.01 -0.16 -8.12
CA SER A 124 2.22 -0.85 -8.54
C SER A 124 3.01 -1.12 -7.27
N PRO A 125 3.40 -2.38 -6.98
CA PRO A 125 4.22 -2.65 -5.81
C PRO A 125 5.34 -1.63 -5.88
N VAL A 126 5.48 -0.81 -4.84
CA VAL A 126 6.48 0.26 -4.82
C VAL A 126 7.79 -0.45 -5.08
N ARG A 127 8.25 -0.41 -6.33
CA ARG A 127 9.58 -0.84 -6.71
C ARG A 127 10.44 0.30 -6.20
N GLU A 128 10.62 0.37 -4.88
CA GLU A 128 11.71 1.13 -4.31
C GLU A 128 12.93 0.76 -5.13
N GLU A 129 13.57 1.77 -5.73
CA GLU A 129 14.54 1.53 -6.78
C GLU A 129 15.57 0.50 -6.32
N VAL A 130 15.46 -0.71 -6.89
CA VAL A 130 16.39 -1.79 -6.62
C VAL A 130 17.71 -1.35 -7.21
N ILE A 131 18.79 -1.36 -6.45
CA ILE A 131 20.10 -0.95 -6.98
C ILE A 131 20.49 -1.83 -8.18
N PRO A 132 21.27 -1.31 -9.15
CA PRO A 132 21.67 -2.07 -10.33
C PRO A 132 22.32 -3.42 -10.00
N GLU A 133 23.15 -3.48 -8.96
CA GLU A 133 23.87 -4.68 -8.50
C GLU A 133 22.90 -5.76 -8.04
N MET A 134 21.86 -5.37 -7.29
CA MET A 134 20.82 -6.29 -6.83
C MET A 134 19.96 -6.79 -8.01
N ARG A 135 19.66 -5.91 -8.99
CA ARG A 135 18.98 -6.33 -10.23
C ARG A 135 19.82 -7.34 -11.01
N GLU A 136 21.13 -7.13 -11.10
CA GLU A 136 22.05 -8.05 -11.78
C GLU A 136 22.10 -9.41 -11.07
N CYS A 137 22.24 -9.42 -9.73
CA CYS A 137 22.16 -10.64 -8.93
C CYS A 137 20.84 -11.39 -9.17
N MET A 138 19.70 -10.71 -9.11
CA MET A 138 18.39 -11.33 -9.36
C MET A 138 18.29 -11.96 -10.76
N ARG A 139 18.81 -11.29 -11.79
CA ARG A 139 18.78 -11.80 -13.17
C ARG A 139 19.70 -13.01 -13.38
N SER A 140 20.75 -13.15 -12.58
CA SER A 140 21.73 -14.24 -12.71
C SER A 140 21.29 -15.57 -12.13
N HIS A 141 20.09 -15.66 -11.54
CA HIS A 141 19.48 -16.92 -11.11
C HIS A 141 18.99 -17.79 -12.28
N SER A 142 19.64 -17.76 -13.44
CA SER A 142 19.36 -18.70 -14.53
C SER A 142 20.14 -20.01 -14.35
N THR A 143 21.38 -19.95 -13.84
CA THR A 143 22.16 -21.15 -13.47
C THR A 143 23.01 -20.90 -12.23
N PRO A 144 23.43 -21.95 -11.48
CA PRO A 144 24.32 -21.76 -10.34
C PRO A 144 25.65 -21.10 -10.71
N SER A 145 26.19 -21.42 -11.89
CA SER A 145 27.45 -20.86 -12.38
C SER A 145 27.34 -19.38 -12.71
N GLU A 146 26.25 -18.95 -13.35
CA GLU A 146 25.98 -17.55 -13.65
C GLU A 146 25.75 -16.74 -12.38
N TYR A 147 24.96 -17.29 -11.44
CA TYR A 147 24.73 -16.65 -10.14
C TYR A 147 26.04 -16.45 -9.38
N LYS A 148 26.89 -17.50 -9.33
CA LYS A 148 28.21 -17.42 -8.71
C LYS A 148 29.09 -16.35 -9.34
N ALA A 149 29.16 -16.29 -10.67
CA ALA A 149 29.98 -15.32 -11.39
C ALA A 149 29.57 -13.86 -11.13
N VAL A 150 28.27 -13.62 -10.90
CA VAL A 150 27.79 -12.29 -10.49
C VAL A 150 28.10 -11.98 -9.03
N LEU A 151 27.92 -12.95 -8.13
CA LEU A 151 28.29 -12.77 -6.71
C LEU A 151 29.77 -12.42 -6.52
N GLU A 152 30.67 -13.02 -7.31
CA GLU A 152 32.11 -12.73 -7.29
C GLU A 152 32.45 -11.24 -7.56
N LYS A 153 31.54 -10.47 -8.18
CA LYS A 153 31.71 -9.01 -8.38
C LYS A 153 31.41 -8.21 -7.11
N TYR A 154 30.55 -8.72 -6.24
CA TYR A 154 29.86 -7.93 -5.21
C TYR A 154 30.10 -8.38 -3.77
N CYS A 155 30.67 -9.57 -3.53
CA CYS A 155 30.93 -10.03 -2.16
C CYS A 155 32.16 -10.92 -2.04
N ASP A 156 32.61 -11.08 -0.79
CA ASP A 156 33.73 -11.95 -0.43
C ASP A 156 33.34 -13.43 -0.44
N SER A 157 34.35 -14.30 -0.50
CA SER A 157 34.21 -15.75 -0.59
C SER A 157 33.34 -16.38 0.51
N SER A 158 33.29 -15.78 1.70
CA SER A 158 32.44 -16.23 2.81
C SER A 158 30.95 -16.05 2.53
N ILE A 159 30.57 -14.90 1.93
CA ILE A 159 29.19 -14.60 1.54
C ILE A 159 28.82 -15.40 0.31
N ILE A 160 29.74 -15.58 -0.64
CA ILE A 160 29.53 -16.46 -1.81
C ILE A 160 29.13 -17.86 -1.33
N ARG A 161 29.84 -18.43 -0.35
CA ARG A 161 29.51 -19.76 0.17
C ARG A 161 28.10 -19.82 0.78
N GLN A 162 27.66 -18.77 1.46
CA GLN A 162 26.31 -18.69 2.02
C GLN A 162 25.25 -18.54 0.93
N ALA A 163 25.49 -17.63 -0.02
CA ALA A 163 24.58 -17.36 -1.13
C ALA A 163 24.48 -18.54 -2.11
N MET A 164 25.55 -19.29 -2.33
CA MET A 164 25.51 -20.51 -3.15
C MET A 164 24.80 -21.70 -2.46
N GLY A 165 24.51 -21.59 -1.16
CA GLY A 165 23.55 -22.48 -0.48
C GLY A 165 22.09 -22.12 -0.79
N LEU A 166 21.84 -20.94 -1.38
CA LEU A 166 20.56 -20.59 -1.95
C LEU A 166 20.37 -21.45 -3.22
N LEU A 167 19.31 -22.24 -3.25
CA LEU A 167 18.85 -22.83 -4.50
C LEU A 167 18.65 -21.69 -5.51
N VAL A 168 18.99 -21.95 -6.78
CA VAL A 168 18.65 -21.02 -7.85
C VAL A 168 17.12 -20.94 -7.90
N ILE A 169 16.59 -19.73 -7.67
CA ILE A 169 15.15 -19.49 -7.69
C ILE A 169 14.76 -18.78 -8.97
N ARG A 170 13.65 -19.22 -9.56
CA ARG A 170 13.04 -18.61 -10.73
C ARG A 170 12.35 -17.31 -10.38
N GLU A 171 12.46 -16.38 -11.31
CA GLU A 171 11.72 -15.12 -11.32
C GLU A 171 11.82 -14.36 -9.98
N PRO A 172 13.02 -14.16 -9.43
CA PRO A 172 13.17 -13.46 -8.16
C PRO A 172 12.69 -12.01 -8.27
N TYR A 173 11.95 -11.57 -7.27
CA TYR A 173 11.45 -10.20 -7.17
C TYR A 173 11.48 -9.69 -5.73
N VAL A 174 11.72 -8.39 -5.58
CA VAL A 174 11.76 -7.73 -4.27
C VAL A 174 10.34 -7.49 -3.77
N VAL A 175 10.06 -7.95 -2.55
CA VAL A 175 8.78 -7.74 -1.85
C VAL A 175 8.87 -6.71 -0.73
N LYS A 176 10.07 -6.45 -0.22
CA LYS A 176 10.32 -5.45 0.81
C LYS A 176 11.70 -4.84 0.66
N THR A 177 11.81 -3.55 0.92
CA THR A 177 13.09 -2.84 1.02
C THR A 177 13.13 -2.13 2.37
N GLU A 178 14.28 -2.21 3.06
CA GLU A 178 14.50 -1.61 4.37
C GLU A 178 15.81 -0.82 4.32
N ARG A 179 15.82 0.43 4.80
CA ARG A 179 17.01 1.29 4.82
C ARG A 179 17.42 1.58 6.25
N ASN A 180 18.60 1.10 6.63
CA ASN A 180 19.19 1.29 7.95
C ASN A 180 20.56 1.96 7.80
N GLY A 181 20.57 3.29 7.82
CA GLY A 181 21.77 4.09 7.57
C GLY A 181 22.35 3.80 6.17
N PRO A 182 23.62 3.38 6.06
CA PRO A 182 24.25 3.09 4.77
C PRO A 182 23.88 1.71 4.19
N VAL A 183 23.02 0.94 4.88
CA VAL A 183 22.62 -0.41 4.48
C VAL A 183 21.22 -0.40 3.89
N ILE A 184 21.06 -1.04 2.73
CA ILE A 184 19.77 -1.33 2.12
C ILE A 184 19.57 -2.84 2.17
N THR A 185 18.48 -3.30 2.79
CA THR A 185 18.13 -4.71 2.88
C THR A 185 16.90 -4.98 2.03
N TYR A 186 17.02 -5.89 1.08
CA TYR A 186 15.92 -6.36 0.24
C TYR A 186 15.43 -7.72 0.75
N THR A 187 14.13 -7.86 0.95
CA THR A 187 13.47 -9.16 1.03
C THR A 187 13.03 -9.56 -0.37
N VAL A 188 13.46 -10.74 -0.80
CA VAL A 188 13.24 -11.27 -2.13
C VAL A 188 12.45 -12.56 -2.03
N GLU A 189 11.47 -12.69 -2.91
CA GLU A 189 10.75 -13.93 -3.14
C GLU A 189 11.10 -14.48 -4.53
N GLY A 190 11.13 -15.80 -4.66
CA GLY A 190 11.23 -16.49 -5.94
C GLY A 190 10.91 -17.97 -5.78
N ARG A 191 10.69 -18.67 -6.89
CA ARG A 191 10.20 -20.06 -6.89
C ARG A 191 11.34 -21.05 -7.09
N THR A 192 11.35 -22.19 -6.40
CA THR A 192 12.37 -23.23 -6.65
C THR A 192 12.26 -23.80 -8.06
N GLU A 193 13.40 -24.04 -8.72
CA GLU A 193 13.40 -24.95 -9.88
C GLU A 193 13.20 -26.40 -9.40
N GLY A 194 12.16 -27.04 -9.92
CA GLY A 194 11.92 -28.46 -9.72
C GLY A 194 12.98 -29.29 -10.44
N GLY A 195 14.16 -29.46 -9.84
CA GLY A 195 15.21 -30.28 -10.41
C GLY A 195 16.61 -30.03 -9.87
N ALA A 196 16.90 -30.56 -8.68
CA ALA A 196 18.14 -31.29 -8.37
C ALA A 196 18.16 -31.64 -6.87
N THR A 197 17.83 -32.91 -6.59
CA THR A 197 18.13 -33.67 -5.35
C THR A 197 17.65 -33.10 -3.99
N GLU A 198 16.66 -33.82 -3.42
CA GLU A 198 16.25 -33.87 -1.99
C GLU A 198 15.21 -32.88 -1.44
N ILE A 199 14.60 -32.00 -2.24
CA ILE A 199 13.34 -31.36 -1.84
C ILE A 199 12.30 -31.58 -2.93
N SER A 200 11.39 -32.51 -2.65
CA SER A 200 10.29 -32.91 -3.52
C SER A 200 9.48 -31.71 -4.05
N GLY A 201 9.52 -31.51 -5.37
CA GLY A 201 8.31 -31.53 -6.21
C GLY A 201 7.30 -30.39 -6.17
N GLU A 202 7.50 -29.30 -5.43
CA GLU A 202 6.49 -28.22 -5.38
C GLU A 202 7.06 -26.84 -5.77
N ASP A 203 6.20 -26.04 -6.40
CA ASP A 203 6.38 -24.62 -6.77
C ASP A 203 6.41 -23.76 -5.50
N ILE A 204 7.43 -23.98 -4.68
CA ILE A 204 7.55 -23.37 -3.35
C ILE A 204 8.18 -21.99 -3.51
N VAL A 205 7.47 -20.97 -3.03
CA VAL A 205 8.01 -19.63 -2.86
C VAL A 205 9.03 -19.64 -1.72
N GLN A 206 10.28 -19.40 -2.07
CA GLN A 206 11.38 -19.21 -1.14
C GLN A 206 11.58 -17.73 -0.86
N VAL A 207 11.95 -17.42 0.37
CA VAL A 207 12.22 -16.06 0.81
C VAL A 207 13.66 -15.93 1.29
N TYR A 208 14.35 -14.89 0.87
CA TYR A 208 15.64 -14.51 1.42
C TYR A 208 15.76 -13.00 1.63
N ARG A 209 16.69 -12.59 2.48
CA ARG A 209 17.08 -11.20 2.67
C ARG A 209 18.49 -10.98 2.18
N ALA A 210 18.71 -9.94 1.39
CA ALA A 210 20.03 -9.53 0.91
C ALA A 210 20.30 -8.08 1.34
N SER A 211 21.35 -7.88 2.13
CA SER A 211 21.75 -6.55 2.61
C SER A 211 22.95 -6.03 1.85
N TRP A 212 22.87 -4.78 1.44
CA TRP A 212 23.84 -4.11 0.58
C TRP A 212 24.37 -2.84 1.25
N ARG A 213 25.67 -2.59 1.11
CA ARG A 213 26.32 -1.36 1.57
C ARG A 213 27.31 -0.88 0.51
N GLY A 214 27.10 0.31 -0.04
CA GLY A 214 28.02 0.91 -1.03
C GLY A 214 28.26 0.00 -2.24
N GLY A 215 27.20 -0.64 -2.78
CA GLY A 215 27.30 -1.53 -3.94
C GLY A 215 27.87 -2.92 -3.65
N LYS A 216 28.20 -3.24 -2.38
CA LYS A 216 28.66 -4.57 -1.97
C LYS A 216 27.59 -5.30 -1.18
N LEU A 217 27.44 -6.59 -1.46
CA LEU A 217 26.54 -7.47 -0.72
C LEU A 217 27.24 -7.86 0.59
N VAL A 218 26.66 -7.44 1.72
CA VAL A 218 27.27 -7.59 3.06
C VAL A 218 26.61 -8.69 3.89
N SER A 219 25.40 -9.11 3.56
CA SER A 219 24.78 -10.30 4.16
C SER A 219 23.71 -10.90 3.26
N VAL A 220 23.56 -12.22 3.34
CA VAL A 220 22.44 -12.98 2.79
C VAL A 220 21.88 -13.86 3.90
N GLN A 221 20.57 -13.81 4.10
CA GLN A 221 19.85 -14.64 5.06
C GLN A 221 18.74 -15.39 4.36
N PHE A 222 18.79 -16.71 4.39
CA PHE A 222 17.72 -17.55 3.89
C PHE A 222 16.63 -17.69 4.96
N LEU A 223 15.38 -17.36 4.60
CA LEU A 223 14.23 -17.48 5.50
C LEU A 223 13.43 -18.76 5.21
N GLY A 224 13.64 -19.40 4.06
CA GLY A 224 12.99 -20.65 3.69
C GLY A 224 11.63 -20.46 2.99
N PRO A 225 10.81 -21.53 2.94
CA PRO A 225 9.49 -21.50 2.32
C PRO A 225 8.55 -20.49 2.99
N LYS A 226 7.89 -19.66 2.19
CA LYS A 226 6.94 -18.64 2.68
C LYS A 226 5.83 -19.23 3.57
N ALA A 227 5.28 -20.38 3.21
CA ALA A 227 4.24 -21.06 4.00
C ALA A 227 4.66 -21.41 5.45
N LYS A 228 5.97 -21.50 5.73
CA LYS A 228 6.51 -21.71 7.09
C LYS A 228 6.74 -20.40 7.86
N LEU A 229 6.71 -19.25 7.20
CA LEU A 229 6.80 -17.93 7.83
C LEU A 229 5.43 -17.43 8.29
N ASP A 230 4.37 -17.83 7.59
CA ASP A 230 2.98 -17.44 7.90
C ASP A 230 2.35 -18.32 9.02
N ASN A 231 3.00 -19.43 9.41
CA ASN A 231 2.59 -20.29 10.53
C ASN A 231 3.78 -20.50 11.49
N PRO A 232 3.97 -19.62 12.50
CA PRO A 232 5.06 -19.71 13.46
C PRO A 232 4.97 -20.93 14.41
#